data_AF-A0A7C5P9U6-F1
#
_entry.id   AF-A0A7C5P9U6-F1
#
_cell.length_a   1.000
_cell.length_b   1.000
_cell.length_c   1.000
_cell.angle_alpha   90.00
_cell.angle_beta   90.00
_cell.angle_gamma   90.00
#
_symmetry.space_group_name_H-M   'P 1'
#
loop_
_entity.id
_entity.type
_entity.pdbx_description
1 polymer ?
#
loop_
_entity_poly.entity_id
_entity_poly.type
_entity_poly.pdbx_seq_one_letter_code
_entity_poly.pdbx_strand_id
1 'polypeptide(L)'
;MSLCSQCSARKAKRFCPVLEDWICSLCCVERRRLDRAECLEDCPFNAKAREMARRRVQAVTRRHGGWLARRLKAFGSNEDLFSAGMDLEEALCAYSLHKELLADQDALEALGFLSAVSGEVEAVMSPPNGLARWLKESLRRGPAGPLASLEKLPGRTRKELLEKLLEIARGETRMGGYLKGLEAYFRDFRKAEGKDDSWFRKKLGSGREEAGGLILG
;
A
#
# COMPACT_ATOMS: atom_id res chain seq x y z
N MET A 1 -31.46 -30.65 8.49
CA MET A 1 -30.28 -29.74 8.43
C MET A 1 -30.72 -28.40 9.01
N SER A 2 -30.01 -27.88 10.02
CA SER A 2 -30.33 -26.58 10.60
C SER A 2 -30.01 -25.43 9.64
N LEU A 3 -30.78 -24.36 9.77
CA LEU A 3 -30.48 -23.08 9.14
C LEU A 3 -29.36 -22.40 9.91
N CYS A 4 -28.57 -21.60 9.22
CA CYS A 4 -27.51 -20.80 9.80
C CYS A 4 -28.06 -19.86 10.86
N SER A 5 -27.58 -19.93 12.09
CA SER A 5 -28.10 -19.09 13.18
C SER A 5 -27.89 -17.59 12.99
N GLN A 6 -26.95 -17.19 12.12
CA GLN A 6 -26.67 -15.77 11.83
C GLN A 6 -27.56 -15.15 10.75
N CYS A 7 -28.11 -15.95 9.82
CA CYS A 7 -28.88 -15.39 8.70
C CYS A 7 -30.20 -16.10 8.44
N SER A 8 -30.44 -17.24 9.08
CA SER A 8 -31.62 -18.10 8.95
C SER A 8 -32.01 -18.47 7.50
N ALA A 9 -31.18 -18.17 6.51
CA ALA A 9 -31.51 -18.32 5.09
C ALA A 9 -30.72 -19.43 4.40
N ARG A 10 -29.54 -19.76 4.93
CA ARG A 10 -28.62 -20.73 4.30
C ARG A 10 -28.42 -21.93 5.20
N LYS A 11 -28.15 -23.09 4.60
CA LYS A 11 -27.80 -24.31 5.33
C LYS A 11 -26.57 -24.08 6.20
N ALA A 12 -26.68 -24.40 7.49
CA ALA A 12 -25.55 -24.36 8.40
C ALA A 12 -24.58 -25.52 8.09
N LYS A 13 -23.29 -25.22 7.98
CA LYS A 13 -22.25 -26.18 7.57
C LYS A 13 -20.98 -26.10 8.42
N ARG A 14 -20.87 -25.13 9.32
CA ARG A 14 -19.68 -24.88 10.13
C ARG A 14 -20.11 -24.54 11.56
N PHE A 15 -19.59 -25.26 12.53
CA PHE A 15 -19.69 -24.85 13.92
C PHE A 15 -18.76 -23.65 14.17
N CYS A 16 -19.27 -22.60 14.79
CA CYS A 16 -18.50 -21.41 15.16
C CYS A 16 -18.25 -21.44 16.67
N PRO A 17 -17.01 -21.67 17.12
CA PRO A 17 -16.70 -21.74 18.55
C PRO A 17 -17.04 -20.46 19.32
N VAL A 18 -16.96 -19.29 18.67
CA VAL A 18 -17.24 -18.00 19.30
C VAL A 18 -18.74 -17.75 19.48
N LEU A 19 -19.59 -18.33 18.63
CA LEU A 19 -21.05 -18.24 18.77
C LEU A 19 -21.65 -19.45 19.46
N GLU A 20 -20.84 -20.48 19.67
CA GLU A 20 -21.26 -21.82 20.10
C GLU A 20 -22.40 -22.40 19.24
N ASP A 21 -22.44 -22.05 17.95
CA ASP A 21 -23.56 -22.40 17.07
C ASP A 21 -23.14 -22.64 15.60
N TRP A 22 -24.02 -23.27 14.84
CA TRP A 22 -23.84 -23.63 13.45
C TRP A 22 -24.20 -22.49 12.50
N ILE A 23 -23.21 -22.07 11.70
CA ILE A 23 -23.35 -21.00 10.71
C ILE A 23 -23.05 -21.49 9.29
N CYS A 24 -23.47 -20.70 8.30
CA CYS A 24 -23.15 -20.94 6.90
C CYS A 24 -21.74 -20.45 6.56
N SER A 25 -21.22 -20.88 5.41
CA SER A 25 -19.89 -20.50 4.95
C SER A 25 -19.72 -19.00 4.69
N LEU A 26 -20.78 -18.30 4.27
CA LEU A 26 -20.73 -16.85 4.02
C LEU A 26 -20.68 -16.04 5.31
N CYS A 27 -21.58 -16.29 6.26
CA CYS A 27 -21.55 -15.61 7.57
C CYS A 27 -20.21 -15.84 8.28
N CYS A 28 -19.63 -17.04 8.15
CA CYS A 28 -18.29 -17.35 8.67
C CYS A 28 -17.17 -16.53 7.99
N VAL A 29 -17.27 -16.27 6.68
CA VAL A 29 -16.29 -15.43 5.96
C VAL A 29 -16.48 -13.96 6.34
N GLU A 30 -17.72 -13.49 6.38
CA GLU A 30 -18.07 -12.11 6.70
C GLU A 30 -17.60 -11.75 8.11
N ARG A 31 -17.89 -12.59 9.10
CA ARG A 31 -17.43 -12.39 10.47
C ARG A 31 -15.90 -12.33 10.57
N ARG A 32 -15.18 -13.19 9.84
CA ARG A 32 -13.70 -13.12 9.80
C ARG A 32 -13.18 -11.85 9.13
N ARG A 33 -13.95 -11.26 8.21
CA ARG A 33 -13.59 -10.04 7.50
C ARG A 33 -13.81 -8.82 8.39
N LEU A 34 -14.93 -8.77 9.11
CA LEU A 34 -15.31 -7.65 9.97
C LEU A 34 -14.61 -7.73 11.34
N ASP A 35 -14.62 -8.91 11.97
CA ASP A 35 -14.25 -9.09 13.38
C ASP A 35 -13.10 -10.11 13.52
N ARG A 36 -12.04 -9.91 12.74
CA ARG A 36 -10.91 -10.87 12.69
C ARG A 36 -10.27 -11.10 14.06
N ALA A 37 -10.25 -10.08 14.92
CA ALA A 37 -9.70 -10.14 16.28
C ALA A 37 -10.52 -11.04 17.22
N GLU A 38 -11.81 -11.23 16.95
CA GLU A 38 -12.69 -12.10 17.76
C GLU A 38 -12.59 -13.57 17.37
N CYS A 39 -12.01 -13.88 16.22
CA CYS A 39 -11.88 -15.26 15.77
C CYS A 39 -10.75 -15.96 16.52
N LEU A 40 -11.10 -17.01 17.27
CA LEU A 40 -10.13 -17.86 17.96
C LEU A 40 -9.03 -18.37 17.01
N GLU A 41 -7.82 -18.51 17.56
CA GLU A 41 -6.64 -18.94 16.82
C GLU A 41 -6.71 -20.40 16.37
N ASP A 42 -7.32 -21.24 17.20
CA ASP A 42 -7.51 -22.68 17.00
C ASP A 42 -8.71 -23.01 16.08
N CYS A 43 -9.53 -22.02 15.71
CA CYS A 43 -10.65 -22.23 14.79
C CYS A 43 -10.13 -22.79 13.45
N PRO A 44 -10.54 -24.00 13.03
CA PRO A 44 -9.98 -24.67 11.85
C PRO A 44 -10.23 -23.88 10.56
N PHE A 45 -11.35 -23.16 10.50
CA PHE A 45 -11.68 -22.32 9.36
C PHE A 45 -10.88 -21.01 9.35
N ASN A 46 -10.49 -20.48 10.51
CA ASN A 46 -9.61 -19.32 10.63
C ASN A 46 -8.17 -19.69 10.28
N ALA A 47 -7.66 -20.80 10.84
CA ALA A 47 -6.32 -21.32 10.55
C ALA A 47 -6.13 -21.56 9.04
N LYS A 48 -7.07 -22.26 8.39
CA LYS A 48 -7.03 -22.47 6.93
C LYS A 48 -7.10 -21.16 6.15
N ALA A 49 -7.89 -20.18 6.59
CA ALA A 49 -7.94 -18.88 5.93
C ALA A 49 -6.62 -18.10 6.06
N ARG A 50 -5.98 -18.13 7.24
CA ARG A 50 -4.65 -17.55 7.48
C ARG A 50 -3.58 -18.23 6.62
N GLU A 51 -3.60 -19.55 6.53
CA GLU A 51 -2.67 -20.30 5.68
C GLU A 51 -2.83 -19.93 4.20
N MET A 52 -4.07 -19.91 3.68
CA MET A 52 -4.32 -19.52 2.31
C MET A 52 -3.90 -18.07 2.02
N ALA A 53 -4.08 -17.15 2.98
CA ALA A 53 -3.57 -15.78 2.86
C ALA A 53 -2.04 -15.75 2.80
N ARG A 54 -1.34 -16.49 3.67
CA ARG A 54 0.13 -16.64 3.63
C ARG A 54 0.62 -17.17 2.28
N ARG A 55 -0.03 -18.22 1.75
CA ARG A 55 0.30 -18.79 0.43
C ARG A 55 0.13 -17.77 -0.70
N ARG A 56 -0.93 -16.94 -0.66
CA ARG A 56 -1.13 -15.86 -1.65
C ARG A 56 0.00 -14.83 -1.57
N VAL A 57 0.36 -14.37 -0.38
CA VAL A 57 1.47 -13.41 -0.19
C VAL A 57 2.79 -14.01 -0.69
N GLN A 58 3.10 -15.27 -0.33
CA GLN A 58 4.28 -15.96 -0.83
C GLN A 58 4.30 -16.08 -2.35
N ALA A 59 3.15 -16.30 -3.00
CA ALA A 59 3.06 -16.34 -4.45
C ALA A 59 3.39 -14.99 -5.09
N VAL A 60 2.93 -13.87 -4.50
CA VAL A 60 3.29 -12.51 -4.91
C VAL A 60 4.80 -12.28 -4.76
N THR A 61 5.37 -12.65 -3.60
CA THR A 61 6.82 -12.56 -3.35
C THR A 61 7.64 -13.32 -4.39
N ARG A 62 7.21 -14.53 -4.79
CA ARG A 62 7.89 -15.31 -5.84
C ARG A 62 7.77 -14.64 -7.20
N ARG A 63 6.56 -14.20 -7.58
CA ARG A 63 6.30 -13.55 -8.88
C ARG A 63 7.12 -12.28 -9.06
N HIS A 64 7.21 -11.48 -8.00
CA HIS A 64 7.90 -10.19 -7.99
C HIS A 64 9.28 -10.27 -7.33
N GLY A 65 9.87 -11.46 -7.26
CA GLY A 65 11.10 -11.71 -6.51
C GLY A 65 12.26 -10.82 -6.95
N GLY A 66 12.42 -10.56 -8.25
CA GLY A 66 13.46 -9.67 -8.76
C GLY A 66 13.26 -8.20 -8.35
N TRP A 67 12.00 -7.73 -8.35
CA TRP A 67 11.66 -6.38 -7.89
C TRP A 67 11.92 -6.22 -6.40
N LEU A 68 11.50 -7.21 -5.59
CA LEU A 68 11.65 -7.20 -4.14
C LEU A 68 13.12 -7.37 -3.72
N ALA A 69 13.88 -8.24 -4.40
CA ALA A 69 15.29 -8.46 -4.12
C ALA A 69 16.12 -7.18 -4.24
N ARG A 70 15.80 -6.30 -5.20
CA ARG A 70 16.45 -4.98 -5.32
C ARG A 70 16.19 -4.10 -4.10
N ARG A 71 14.95 -4.04 -3.61
CA ARG A 71 14.59 -3.26 -2.40
C ARG A 71 15.20 -3.87 -1.14
N LEU A 72 15.17 -5.20 -1.00
CA LEU A 72 15.80 -5.91 0.12
C LEU A 72 17.31 -5.69 0.14
N LYS A 73 17.98 -5.67 -1.02
CA LYS A 73 19.40 -5.34 -1.10
C LYS A 73 19.68 -3.89 -0.71
N ALA A 74 18.82 -2.95 -1.11
CA ALA A 74 19.02 -1.51 -0.86
C ALA A 74 18.69 -1.08 0.58
N PHE A 75 17.63 -1.67 1.17
CA PHE A 75 17.01 -1.20 2.41
C PHE A 75 16.80 -2.31 3.45
N GLY A 76 16.90 -3.59 3.09
CA GLY A 76 16.50 -4.71 3.95
C GLY A 76 17.38 -4.94 5.18
N SER A 77 18.50 -4.22 5.33
CA SER A 77 19.31 -4.22 6.55
C SER A 77 18.73 -3.36 7.67
N ASN A 78 17.74 -2.51 7.37
CA ASN A 78 17.07 -1.64 8.34
C ASN A 78 15.56 -1.64 8.07
N GLU A 79 14.78 -2.13 9.04
CA GLU A 79 13.33 -2.26 8.92
C GLU A 79 12.63 -0.91 8.68
N ASP A 80 13.08 0.16 9.33
CA ASP A 80 12.52 1.51 9.16
C ASP A 80 12.77 2.04 7.74
N LEU A 81 13.97 1.82 7.19
CA LEU A 81 14.28 2.18 5.80
C LEU A 81 13.44 1.39 4.81
N PHE A 82 13.30 0.08 5.04
CA PHE A 82 12.48 -0.76 4.18
C PHE A 82 11.02 -0.33 4.22
N SER A 83 10.44 -0.11 5.42
CA SER A 83 9.06 0.37 5.58
C SER A 83 8.84 1.73 4.92
N ALA A 84 9.76 2.69 5.12
CA ALA A 84 9.68 4.01 4.52
C ALA A 84 9.76 3.97 2.99
N GLY A 85 10.62 3.12 2.41
CA GLY A 85 10.70 2.90 0.98
C GLY A 85 9.39 2.31 0.43
N MET A 86 8.87 1.27 1.08
CA MET A 86 7.63 0.62 0.67
C MET A 86 6.41 1.55 0.76
N ASP A 87 6.29 2.36 1.82
CA ASP A 87 5.22 3.34 1.96
C ASP A 87 5.27 4.41 0.86
N LEU A 88 6.47 4.89 0.53
CA LEU A 88 6.66 5.87 -0.54
C LEU A 88 6.33 5.29 -1.92
N GLU A 89 6.84 4.11 -2.25
CA GLU A 89 6.54 3.46 -3.54
C GLU A 89 5.05 3.09 -3.66
N GLU A 90 4.41 2.71 -2.55
CA GLU A 90 2.98 2.49 -2.52
C GLU A 90 2.19 3.78 -2.75
N ALA A 91 2.64 4.89 -2.16
CA ALA A 91 2.04 6.21 -2.37
C ALA A 91 2.16 6.66 -3.84
N LEU A 92 3.30 6.36 -4.49
CA LEU A 92 3.50 6.59 -5.92
C LEU A 92 2.53 5.76 -6.77
N CYS A 93 2.39 4.46 -6.47
CA CYS A 93 1.43 3.58 -7.13
C CYS A 93 -0.01 4.05 -6.91
N ALA A 94 -0.36 4.43 -5.68
CA ALA A 94 -1.68 4.97 -5.38
C ALA A 94 -1.93 6.23 -6.21
N TYR A 95 -0.95 7.13 -6.34
CA TYR A 95 -1.13 8.35 -7.13
C TYR A 95 -1.27 8.05 -8.63
N SER A 96 -0.46 7.12 -9.18
CA SER A 96 -0.51 6.75 -10.60
C SER A 96 -1.86 6.14 -11.00
N LEU A 97 -2.44 5.29 -10.14
CA LEU A 97 -3.74 4.67 -10.39
C LEU A 97 -4.92 5.65 -10.41
N HIS A 98 -4.72 6.88 -9.92
CA HIS A 98 -5.75 7.93 -9.86
C HIS A 98 -5.60 9.03 -10.89
N LYS A 99 -4.39 9.24 -11.40
CA LYS A 99 -4.09 10.28 -12.38
C LYS A 99 -3.66 9.61 -13.67
N GLU A 100 -4.53 9.65 -14.68
CA GLU A 100 -4.40 8.90 -15.95
C GLU A 100 -3.15 9.19 -16.79
N LEU A 101 -2.25 10.10 -16.36
CA LEU A 101 -1.10 10.55 -17.16
C LEU A 101 0.20 10.72 -16.35
N LEU A 102 0.39 10.00 -15.25
CA LEU A 102 1.68 10.03 -14.56
C LEU A 102 2.73 9.20 -15.32
N ALA A 103 3.78 9.86 -15.81
CA ALA A 103 4.92 9.18 -16.44
C ALA A 103 6.02 8.87 -15.42
N ASP A 104 6.90 7.92 -15.76
CA ASP A 104 8.07 7.63 -14.92
C ASP A 104 8.93 8.87 -14.69
N GLN A 105 9.04 9.75 -15.69
CA GLN A 105 9.78 11.01 -15.57
C GLN A 105 9.22 11.91 -14.46
N ASP A 106 7.88 11.98 -14.31
CA ASP A 106 7.25 12.74 -13.23
C ASP A 106 7.62 12.17 -11.85
N ALA A 107 7.67 10.83 -11.74
CA ALA A 107 8.06 10.14 -10.52
C ALA A 107 9.54 10.41 -10.18
N LEU A 108 10.43 10.37 -11.17
CA LEU A 108 11.85 10.69 -10.99
C LEU A 108 12.07 12.14 -10.54
N GLU A 109 11.37 13.09 -11.14
CA GLU A 109 11.42 14.50 -10.75
C GLU A 109 10.87 14.73 -9.35
N ALA A 110 9.78 14.05 -8.99
CA ALA A 110 9.21 14.15 -7.65
C ALA A 110 10.11 13.56 -6.58
N LEU A 111 10.74 12.41 -6.82
CA LEU A 111 11.72 11.80 -5.92
C LEU A 111 12.97 12.69 -5.77
N GLY A 112 13.48 13.24 -6.87
CA GLY A 112 14.61 14.18 -6.85
C GLY A 112 14.30 15.45 -6.06
N PHE A 113 13.10 16.01 -6.27
CA PHE A 113 12.62 17.15 -5.50
C PHE A 113 12.52 16.83 -4.00
N LEU A 114 11.89 15.71 -3.63
CA LEU A 114 11.78 15.30 -2.23
C LEU A 114 13.16 15.12 -1.58
N SER A 115 14.12 14.53 -2.29
CA SER A 115 15.49 14.37 -1.79
C SER A 115 16.14 15.73 -1.51
N ALA A 116 16.01 16.67 -2.45
CA ALA A 116 16.57 18.01 -2.31
C ALA A 116 15.99 18.78 -1.11
N VAL A 117 14.70 18.62 -0.82
CA VAL A 117 14.03 19.30 0.30
C VAL A 117 14.07 18.52 1.62
N SER A 118 14.61 17.30 1.64
CA SER A 118 14.71 16.46 2.86
C SER A 118 16.02 16.63 3.62
N GLY A 119 16.94 17.47 3.14
CA GLY A 119 18.20 17.78 3.82
C GLY A 119 18.02 18.60 5.11
N GLU A 120 19.09 18.76 5.88
CA GLU A 120 19.10 19.55 7.14
C GLU A 120 18.80 21.04 6.92
N VAL A 121 19.04 21.54 5.71
CA VAL A 121 18.64 22.88 5.28
C VAL A 121 17.51 22.72 4.27
N GLU A 122 16.32 23.20 4.61
CA GLU A 122 15.19 23.19 3.68
C GLU A 122 15.51 24.07 2.46
N ALA A 123 15.72 23.43 1.31
CA ALA A 123 15.81 24.15 0.06
C ALA A 123 14.44 24.75 -0.29
N VAL A 124 14.38 26.07 -0.53
CA VAL A 124 13.18 26.74 -1.04
C VAL A 124 13.08 26.45 -2.54
N MET A 125 12.47 25.30 -2.86
CA MET A 125 12.22 24.87 -4.23
C MET A 125 10.73 24.73 -4.50
N SER A 126 10.32 25.14 -5.71
CA SER A 126 8.97 24.88 -6.21
C SER A 126 8.84 23.42 -6.64
N PRO A 127 7.73 22.73 -6.31
CA PRO A 127 7.51 21.36 -6.78
C PRO A 127 7.44 21.31 -8.32
N PRO A 128 8.19 20.41 -8.98
CA PRO A 128 8.25 20.35 -10.45
C PRO A 128 6.94 19.91 -11.10
N ASN A 129 6.14 19.10 -10.39
CA ASN A 129 4.87 18.57 -10.90
C ASN A 129 3.85 18.35 -9.76
N GLY A 130 2.64 17.93 -10.14
CA GLY A 130 1.55 17.67 -9.19
C GLY A 130 1.86 16.60 -8.16
N LEU A 131 2.62 15.56 -8.56
CA LEU A 131 3.04 14.49 -7.67
C LEU A 131 4.00 15.00 -6.59
N ALA A 132 5.02 15.77 -6.98
CA ALA A 132 5.99 16.35 -6.05
C ALA A 132 5.31 17.24 -4.99
N ARG A 133 4.32 18.04 -5.43
CA ARG A 133 3.49 18.86 -4.54
C ARG A 133 2.70 17.98 -3.56
N TRP A 134 2.04 16.95 -4.07
CA TRP A 134 1.24 16.04 -3.26
C TRP A 134 2.07 15.25 -2.25
N LEU A 135 3.26 14.77 -2.64
CA LEU A 135 4.15 14.06 -1.73
C LEU A 135 4.68 14.97 -0.61
N LYS A 136 5.07 16.21 -0.94
CA LYS A 136 5.50 17.21 0.07
C LYS A 136 4.39 17.49 1.07
N GLU A 137 3.16 17.67 0.58
CA GLU A 137 2.00 17.86 1.47
C GLU A 137 1.70 16.61 2.28
N SER A 138 1.84 15.43 1.70
CA SER A 138 1.62 14.15 2.39
C SER A 138 2.63 13.89 3.51
N LEU A 139 3.88 14.35 3.35
CA LEU A 139 4.89 14.33 4.42
C LEU A 139 4.49 15.26 5.58
N ARG A 140 3.89 16.43 5.30
CA ARG A 140 3.45 17.39 6.32
C ARG A 140 2.24 16.92 7.13
N ARG A 141 1.44 16.00 6.61
CA ARG A 141 0.30 15.40 7.33
C ARG A 141 0.71 14.57 8.54
N GLY A 142 2.00 14.29 8.69
CA GLY A 142 2.52 13.66 9.87
C GLY A 142 2.23 12.15 9.96
N PRO A 143 2.17 11.59 11.18
CA PRO A 143 2.14 10.13 11.40
C PRO A 143 0.83 9.46 10.96
N ALA A 144 -0.21 10.24 10.63
CA ALA A 144 -1.47 9.74 10.09
C ALA A 144 -1.49 9.72 8.54
N GLY A 145 -0.45 10.25 7.88
CA GLY A 145 -0.34 10.35 6.44
C GLY A 145 0.14 9.07 5.75
N PRO A 146 0.03 8.99 4.41
CA PRO A 146 0.49 7.83 3.64
C PRO A 146 2.02 7.65 3.68
N LEU A 147 2.77 8.67 4.12
CA LEU A 147 4.23 8.69 4.21
C LEU A 147 4.74 8.69 5.67
N ALA A 148 3.95 8.20 6.61
CA ALA A 148 4.26 8.22 8.04
C ALA A 148 5.62 7.57 8.38
N SER A 149 6.00 6.45 7.73
CA SER A 149 7.31 5.83 7.98
C SER A 149 8.47 6.70 7.49
N LEU A 150 8.30 7.41 6.37
CA LEU A 150 9.32 8.28 5.79
C LEU A 150 9.52 9.56 6.62
N GLU A 151 8.43 10.09 7.19
CA GLU A 151 8.46 11.26 8.07
C GLU A 151 9.24 10.99 9.37
N LYS A 152 9.12 9.79 9.95
CA LYS A 152 9.84 9.41 11.19
C LYS A 152 11.36 9.36 11.03
N LEU A 153 11.86 9.23 9.80
CA LEU A 153 13.29 9.15 9.56
C LEU A 153 13.97 10.52 9.76
N PRO A 154 15.19 10.55 10.35
CA PRO A 154 16.02 11.75 10.36
C PRO A 154 16.23 12.29 8.93
N GLY A 155 16.32 13.62 8.77
CA GLY A 155 16.42 14.25 7.45
C GLY A 155 17.54 13.68 6.57
N ARG A 156 18.74 13.50 7.14
CA ARG A 156 19.85 12.85 6.44
C ARG A 156 19.50 11.43 5.96
N THR A 157 18.96 10.60 6.83
CA THR A 157 18.56 9.23 6.52
C THR A 157 17.43 9.18 5.48
N ARG A 158 16.47 10.09 5.57
CA ARG A 158 15.39 10.26 4.58
C ARG A 158 15.96 10.62 3.20
N LYS A 159 16.90 11.56 3.15
CA LYS A 159 17.60 11.95 1.92
C LYS A 159 18.35 10.77 1.30
N GLU A 160 19.14 10.04 2.08
CA GLU A 160 19.88 8.86 1.62
C GLU A 160 18.94 7.77 1.05
N LEU A 161 17.78 7.55 1.68
CA LEU A 161 16.75 6.65 1.17
C LEU A 161 16.21 7.13 -0.18
N LEU A 162 15.85 8.42 -0.29
CA LEU A 162 15.30 8.99 -1.51
C LEU A 162 16.30 8.96 -2.68
N GLU A 163 17.58 9.19 -2.42
CA GLU A 163 18.64 9.09 -3.43
C GLU A 163 18.80 7.66 -3.95
N LYS A 164 18.87 6.67 -3.04
CA LYS A 164 18.92 5.25 -3.43
C LYS A 164 17.67 4.82 -4.19
N LEU A 165 16.49 5.28 -3.76
CA LEU A 165 15.24 4.96 -4.44
C LEU A 165 15.20 5.59 -5.84
N LEU A 166 15.70 6.82 -5.99
CA LEU A 166 15.83 7.49 -7.27
C LEU A 166 16.76 6.72 -8.22
N GLU A 167 17.87 6.16 -7.73
CA GLU A 167 18.75 5.29 -8.53
C GLU A 167 18.04 4.02 -9.01
N ILE A 168 17.30 3.34 -8.12
CA ILE A 168 16.49 2.18 -8.48
C ILE A 168 15.45 2.55 -9.54
N ALA A 169 14.71 3.64 -9.33
CA ALA A 169 13.68 4.11 -10.24
C ALA A 169 14.24 4.45 -11.63
N ARG A 170 15.41 5.11 -11.70
CA ARG A 170 16.12 5.39 -12.96
C ARG A 170 16.49 4.11 -13.70
N GLY A 171 16.98 3.10 -12.97
CA GLY A 171 17.29 1.79 -13.54
C GLY A 171 16.06 1.11 -14.12
N GLU A 172 14.95 1.11 -13.38
CA GLU A 172 13.71 0.43 -13.80
C GLU A 172 12.96 1.14 -14.93
N THR A 173 13.02 2.48 -14.97
CA THR A 173 12.50 3.29 -16.09
C THR A 173 13.12 2.83 -17.42
N ARG A 174 14.42 2.50 -17.43
CA ARG A 174 15.12 2.02 -18.64
C ARG A 174 14.77 0.57 -19.02
N MET A 175 14.23 -0.22 -18.10
CA MET A 175 14.05 -1.68 -18.24
C MET A 175 12.61 -2.13 -18.49
N GLY A 176 11.65 -1.22 -18.59
CA GLY A 176 10.23 -1.59 -18.82
C GLY A 176 9.20 -0.78 -18.03
N GLY A 177 9.67 0.20 -17.25
CA GLY A 177 8.84 1.22 -16.62
C GLY A 177 8.77 1.06 -15.11
N TYR A 178 9.16 2.10 -14.38
CA TYR A 178 9.18 2.11 -12.92
C TYR A 178 7.77 2.01 -12.33
N LEU A 179 6.87 2.92 -12.72
CA LEU A 179 5.48 2.97 -12.23
C LEU A 179 4.72 1.68 -12.57
N LYS A 180 4.94 1.12 -13.77
CA LYS A 180 4.34 -0.16 -14.17
C LYS A 180 4.78 -1.31 -13.25
N GLY A 181 6.04 -1.32 -12.84
CA GLY A 181 6.56 -2.28 -11.86
C GLY A 181 5.89 -2.13 -10.50
N LEU A 182 5.74 -0.88 -10.02
CA LEU A 182 5.05 -0.59 -8.76
C LEU A 182 3.59 -1.05 -8.80
N GLU A 183 2.85 -0.70 -9.84
CA GLU A 183 1.45 -1.09 -10.01
C GLU A 183 1.28 -2.60 -10.04
N ALA A 184 2.14 -3.31 -10.78
CA ALA A 184 2.09 -4.76 -10.84
C ALA A 184 2.32 -5.39 -9.47
N TYR A 185 3.30 -4.91 -8.69
CA TYR A 185 3.59 -5.42 -7.37
C TYR A 185 2.47 -5.09 -6.36
N PHE A 186 2.13 -3.81 -6.20
CA PHE A 186 1.21 -3.39 -5.15
C PHE A 186 -0.22 -3.85 -5.39
N ARG A 187 -0.71 -3.90 -6.64
CA ARG A 187 -2.03 -4.47 -6.93
C ARG A 187 -2.10 -5.94 -6.58
N ASP A 188 -1.09 -6.72 -6.97
CA ASP A 188 -1.01 -8.15 -6.63
C ASP A 188 -0.92 -8.36 -5.12
N PHE A 189 -0.09 -7.57 -4.44
CA PHE A 189 0.11 -7.65 -3.00
C PHE A 189 -1.19 -7.33 -2.23
N ARG A 190 -1.85 -6.21 -2.57
CA ARG A 190 -3.11 -5.82 -1.92
C ARG A 190 -4.25 -6.79 -2.25
N LYS A 191 -4.31 -7.32 -3.48
CA LYS A 191 -5.24 -8.41 -3.82
C LYS A 191 -4.98 -9.68 -3.01
N ALA A 192 -3.72 -10.04 -2.75
CA ALA A 192 -3.37 -11.18 -1.91
C ALA A 192 -3.85 -11.00 -0.45
N GLU A 193 -3.81 -9.77 0.06
CA GLU A 193 -4.38 -9.35 1.35
C GLU A 193 -5.92 -9.28 1.36
N GLY A 194 -6.57 -9.39 0.18
CA GLY A 194 -8.03 -9.29 0.06
C GLY A 194 -8.56 -7.86 -0.06
N LYS A 195 -7.71 -6.91 -0.45
CA LYS A 195 -8.08 -5.53 -0.78
C LYS A 195 -8.30 -5.39 -2.29
N ASP A 196 -9.19 -4.49 -2.68
CA ASP A 196 -9.45 -4.13 -4.08
C ASP A 196 -8.87 -2.74 -4.42
N ASP A 197 -9.06 -2.29 -5.66
CA ASP A 197 -8.53 -1.00 -6.12
C ASP A 197 -9.13 0.21 -5.36
N SER A 198 -10.28 0.04 -4.68
CA SER A 198 -10.86 1.11 -3.82
C SER A 198 -9.95 1.44 -2.63
N TRP A 199 -9.09 0.50 -2.23
CA TRP A 199 -8.13 0.69 -1.15
C TRP A 199 -7.11 1.79 -1.48
N PHE A 200 -6.59 1.82 -2.72
CA PHE A 200 -5.65 2.87 -3.15
C PHE A 200 -6.32 4.26 -3.11
N ARG A 201 -7.63 4.34 -3.37
CA ARG A 201 -8.40 5.58 -3.24
C ARG A 201 -8.44 6.10 -1.81
N LYS A 202 -8.64 5.22 -0.84
CA LYS A 202 -8.63 5.58 0.58
C LYS A 202 -7.22 5.98 1.04
N LYS A 203 -6.17 5.35 0.50
CA LYS A 203 -4.77 5.59 0.89
C LYS A 203 -4.25 6.98 0.51
N LEU A 204 -4.72 7.58 -0.59
CA LEU A 204 -4.39 8.98 -0.92
C LEU A 204 -4.97 10.00 0.09
N GLY A 205 -5.75 9.51 1.05
CA GLY A 205 -6.63 10.30 1.88
C GLY A 205 -7.87 10.67 1.06
N SER A 206 -9.04 10.57 1.67
CA SER A 206 -10.20 11.36 1.27
C SER A 206 -9.88 12.85 1.46
N GLY A 207 -8.96 13.38 0.65
CA GLY A 207 -8.83 14.79 0.40
C GLY A 207 -10.06 15.16 -0.40
N ARG A 208 -10.86 16.08 0.15
CA ARG A 208 -11.93 16.76 -0.58
C ARG A 208 -11.48 17.07 -2.00
N GLU A 209 -12.39 16.81 -2.92
CA GLU A 209 -12.48 17.40 -4.24
C GLU A 209 -12.31 18.93 -4.15
N GLU A 210 -11.10 19.48 -4.23
CA GLU A 210 -10.92 20.90 -4.55
C GLU A 210 -9.68 21.09 -5.42
N ALA A 211 -9.83 20.76 -6.71
CA ALA A 211 -9.12 21.42 -7.81
C ALA A 211 -9.78 20.99 -9.12
N GLY A 212 -10.80 21.73 -9.56
CA GLY A 212 -11.44 21.49 -10.85
C GLY A 212 -12.77 22.21 -11.11
N GLY A 213 -13.06 23.29 -10.38
CA GLY A 213 -14.19 24.17 -10.67
C GLY A 213 -13.68 25.54 -11.11
N LEU A 214 -13.07 25.62 -12.29
CA LEU A 214 -12.85 26.88 -13.00
C LEU A 214 -12.83 26.58 -14.50
N ILE A 215 -13.90 27.01 -15.18
CA ILE A 215 -14.06 27.55 -16.55
C ILE A 215 -15.57 27.85 -16.68
N LEU A 216 -16.00 29.08 -16.38
CA LEU A 216 -16.31 30.18 -17.33
C LEU A 216 -17.68 30.02 -18.01
N GLY A 217 -18.57 30.99 -17.77
CA GLY A 217 -19.89 31.15 -18.38
C GLY A 217 -20.83 31.94 -17.48
#